data_AF-A0A8E2JCP9-F1
#
_entry.id   AF-A0A8E2JCP9-F1
#
_cell.length_a   1.000
_cell.length_b   1.000
_cell.length_c   1.000
_cell.angle_alpha   90.00
_cell.angle_beta   90.00
_cell.angle_gamma   90.00
#
_symmetry.space_group_name_H-M   'P 1'
#
loop_
_entity.id
_entity.type
_entity.pdbx_description
1 polymer ?
#
loop_
_entity_poly.entity_id
_entity_poly.type
_entity_poly.pdbx_seq_one_letter_code
_entity_poly.pdbx_strand_id
1 'polypeptide(L)'
;MADPLSVAGGIVGIVAPALHGTRLLLHDIQNIADAPKAVASLTDDLQSVGITLEALKTVKDSEWKSLGVEVAHGSELAIAACTKACEKFRSDLKHWTRHSEDGKLSWWDRTNIGFFKQLTIKSLSEQLQNCKITISMTINIATLKSSLRHSATTDDIKSNLASNERNITGAILATEKRIVEIGERLQQLSVANLTPGHVEADYDKAKVLSEIKEEQAVLESSRGVFKTLQATVTESSSAYREQLGKKPLKFPARNVMIITKVQDIQLVALTREVAEWLMRTPRHNSDLGVDVYVDPRLRTSKYFNATGLIDSHPRFEHMLKYWSPDLCWNSPHKIDLVLTLGGDEAVLFASWLFQHIVPPILGFSDGSPGFLSNFEFDRYKEHLNNVIDASVYVYLHMRFTCTVFRDGAAPEAEGEHWEVLNEVVIKRGPRSSVSDFELYGDNDLLTTIPADGCIFSTPTGTTAYSLSAGGSLVHPSVSAILLTPIYPHVHSFRPMVLSDEMLLRVSIPRNSRATAYCLFDGDKGNVELWPGDHVMISASQYPFPTIMKRPGQWFNTMSRTLRWDARAMKPKALDAIKDGDDDAEAWDFNLDFSINEGQQNSASAIPEET
;
A
#
# COMPACT_ATOMS: atom_id res chain seq x y z
N MET A 1 10.26 40.35 -9.94
CA MET A 1 10.22 39.00 -9.37
C MET A 1 10.32 39.18 -7.87
N ALA A 2 9.17 39.24 -7.19
CA ALA A 2 9.16 39.42 -5.74
C ALA A 2 9.47 38.07 -5.11
N ASP A 3 10.51 38.02 -4.29
CA ASP A 3 10.75 36.93 -3.34
C ASP A 3 9.67 37.06 -2.27
N PRO A 4 8.58 36.27 -2.30
CA PRO A 4 7.47 36.48 -1.40
C PRO A 4 7.81 35.75 -0.10
N LEU A 5 7.52 36.41 1.03
CA LEU A 5 7.47 35.87 2.39
C LEU A 5 7.53 34.34 2.48
N SER A 6 8.45 33.83 3.32
CA SER A 6 8.52 32.42 3.71
C SER A 6 7.13 31.79 3.81
N VAL A 7 6.92 30.61 3.23
CA VAL A 7 5.64 29.90 3.24
C VAL A 7 5.11 29.75 4.67
N ALA A 8 5.98 29.50 5.66
CA ALA A 8 5.56 29.49 7.06
C ALA A 8 5.10 30.88 7.53
N GLY A 9 5.72 31.96 7.06
CA GLY A 9 5.30 33.34 7.34
C GLY A 9 3.89 33.66 6.81
N GLY A 10 3.55 33.20 5.60
CA GLY A 10 2.20 33.32 5.04
C GLY A 10 1.15 32.58 5.87
N ILE A 11 1.42 31.32 6.18
CA ILE A 11 0.54 30.46 6.98
C ILE A 11 0.39 30.98 8.42
N VAL A 12 1.49 31.38 9.07
CA VAL A 12 1.46 31.97 10.42
C VAL A 12 0.63 33.27 10.43
N GLY A 13 0.68 34.05 9.34
CA GLY A 13 -0.12 35.27 9.17
C GLY A 13 -1.63 35.03 9.23
N ILE A 14 -2.13 33.91 8.71
CA ILE A 14 -3.57 33.57 8.73
C ILE A 14 -3.98 32.73 9.96
N VAL A 15 -3.04 32.02 10.59
CA VAL A 15 -3.32 31.22 11.80
C VAL A 15 -3.72 32.10 12.98
N ALA A 16 -3.13 33.28 13.14
CA ALA A 16 -3.46 34.17 14.26
C ALA A 16 -4.92 34.69 14.19
N PRO A 17 -5.41 35.22 13.05
CA PRO A 17 -6.83 35.52 12.85
C PRO A 17 -7.74 34.31 13.08
N ALA A 18 -7.38 33.12 12.56
CA ALA A 18 -8.18 31.91 12.73
C ALA A 18 -8.31 31.48 14.20
N LEU A 19 -7.21 31.52 14.96
CA LEU A 19 -7.20 31.26 16.41
C LEU A 19 -8.03 32.28 17.18
N HIS A 20 -8.01 33.54 16.75
CA HIS A 20 -8.82 34.58 17.39
C HIS A 20 -10.32 34.35 17.12
N GLY A 21 -10.70 34.09 15.87
CA GLY A 21 -12.08 33.83 15.49
C GLY A 21 -12.67 32.60 16.20
N THR A 22 -11.93 31.49 16.23
CA THR A 22 -12.34 30.27 16.93
C THR A 22 -12.50 30.47 18.43
N ARG A 23 -11.58 31.18 19.10
CA ARG A 23 -11.67 31.49 20.55
C ARG A 23 -12.85 32.40 20.86
N LEU A 24 -13.11 33.40 20.01
CA LEU A 24 -14.26 34.28 20.19
C LEU A 24 -15.58 33.53 20.06
N LEU A 25 -15.71 32.65 19.07
CA LEU A 25 -16.90 31.83 18.90
C LEU A 25 -17.08 30.84 20.07
N LEU A 26 -15.99 30.22 20.52
CA LEU A 26 -16.00 29.34 21.69
C LEU A 26 -16.50 30.08 22.94
N HIS A 27 -16.00 31.30 23.18
CA HIS A 27 -16.43 32.14 24.29
C HIS A 27 -17.91 32.54 24.18
N ASP A 28 -18.36 32.94 22.98
CA ASP A 28 -19.76 33.28 22.73
C ASP A 28 -20.69 32.08 23.00
N ILE A 29 -20.29 30.85 22.62
CA ILE A 29 -21.04 29.61 22.90
C ILE A 29 -21.05 29.27 24.39
N GLN A 30 -19.91 29.37 25.08
CA GLN A 30 -19.79 29.05 26.50
C GLN A 30 -20.59 29.98 27.41
N ASN A 31 -20.83 31.22 26.98
CA ASN A 31 -21.67 32.18 27.71
C ASN A 31 -23.18 31.91 27.61
N ILE A 32 -23.59 30.88 26.85
CA ILE A 32 -24.99 30.46 26.71
C ILE A 32 -25.28 29.36 27.75
N ALA A 33 -25.93 29.73 28.86
CA ALA A 33 -26.16 28.80 29.98
C ALA A 33 -27.06 27.60 29.63
N ASP A 34 -27.98 27.76 28.67
CA ASP A 34 -28.96 26.77 28.22
C ASP A 34 -28.74 26.29 26.78
N ALA A 35 -27.48 26.19 26.33
CA ALA A 35 -27.14 25.83 24.95
C ALA A 35 -27.76 24.47 24.52
N PRO A 36 -28.45 24.38 23.37
CA PRO A 36 -28.90 23.10 22.82
C PRO A 36 -27.73 22.13 22.61
N LYS A 37 -27.96 20.83 22.78
CA LYS A 37 -26.90 19.80 22.66
C LYS A 37 -26.09 19.89 21.37
N ALA A 38 -26.73 20.25 20.25
CA ALA A 38 -26.08 20.42 18.95
C ALA A 38 -25.12 21.63 18.90
N VAL A 39 -25.39 22.69 19.67
CA VAL A 39 -24.47 23.83 19.79
C VAL A 39 -23.36 23.50 20.79
N ALA A 40 -23.69 22.80 21.87
CA ALA A 40 -22.71 22.37 22.86
C ALA A 40 -21.62 21.45 22.24
N SER A 41 -21.97 20.57 21.29
CA SER A 41 -21.00 19.71 20.60
C SER A 41 -19.97 20.48 19.76
N LEU A 42 -20.26 21.71 19.32
CA LEU A 42 -19.29 22.54 18.60
C LEU A 42 -18.14 23.01 19.50
N THR A 43 -18.32 23.00 20.82
CA THR A 43 -17.28 23.37 21.80
C THR A 43 -16.04 22.50 21.62
N ASP A 44 -16.24 21.19 21.50
CA ASP A 44 -15.16 20.21 21.35
C ASP A 44 -14.45 20.37 19.99
N ASP A 45 -15.23 20.60 18.92
CA ASP A 45 -14.71 20.88 17.57
C ASP A 45 -13.83 22.14 17.54
N LEU A 46 -14.30 23.24 18.14
CA LEU A 46 -13.59 24.52 18.20
C LEU A 46 -12.32 24.44 19.05
N GLN A 47 -12.37 23.76 20.19
CA GLN A 47 -11.17 23.50 21.01
C GLN A 47 -10.15 22.67 20.25
N SER A 48 -10.61 21.62 19.56
CA SER A 48 -9.73 20.74 18.80
C SER A 48 -9.05 21.46 17.63
N VAL A 49 -9.79 22.27 16.86
CA VAL A 49 -9.22 23.13 15.80
C VAL A 49 -8.21 24.12 16.39
N GLY A 50 -8.52 24.73 17.54
CA GLY A 50 -7.61 25.66 18.20
C GLY A 50 -6.27 25.03 18.59
N ILE A 51 -6.28 23.82 19.14
CA ILE A 51 -5.05 23.07 19.47
C ILE A 51 -4.24 22.77 18.20
N THR A 52 -4.92 22.32 17.14
CA THR A 52 -4.26 21.99 15.86
C THR A 52 -3.65 23.22 15.19
N LEU A 53 -4.32 24.38 15.24
CA LEU A 53 -3.79 25.64 14.74
C LEU A 53 -2.57 26.14 15.54
N GLU A 54 -2.54 25.95 16.86
CA GLU A 54 -1.35 26.23 17.68
C GLU A 54 -0.18 25.32 17.28
N ALA A 55 -0.44 24.03 17.10
CA ALA A 55 0.58 23.07 16.69
C ALA A 55 1.16 23.38 15.30
N LEU A 56 0.37 23.93 14.37
CA LEU A 56 0.82 24.29 13.04
C LEU A 56 1.97 25.31 13.03
N LYS A 57 2.02 26.20 14.03
CA LYS A 57 3.11 27.20 14.18
C LYS A 57 4.47 26.58 14.45
N THR A 58 4.52 25.32 14.85
CA THR A 58 5.77 24.60 15.14
C THR A 58 6.46 24.09 13.87
N VAL A 59 5.75 24.07 12.73
CA VAL A 59 6.27 23.60 11.43
C VAL A 59 7.20 24.64 10.82
N LYS A 60 8.44 24.24 10.52
CA LYS A 60 9.50 25.13 9.99
C LYS A 60 9.35 25.33 8.49
N ASP A 61 9.92 26.41 7.97
CA ASP A 61 9.95 26.69 6.53
C ASP A 61 10.59 25.57 5.68
N SER A 62 11.60 24.90 6.23
CA SER A 62 12.23 23.75 5.57
C SER A 62 11.28 22.56 5.39
N GLU A 63 10.31 22.42 6.28
CA GLU A 63 9.31 21.35 6.25
C GLU A 63 8.20 21.72 5.26
N TRP A 64 7.72 22.98 5.26
CA TRP A 64 6.78 23.48 4.25
C TRP A 64 7.33 23.37 2.83
N LYS A 65 8.59 23.75 2.61
CA LYS A 65 9.27 23.57 1.32
C LYS A 65 9.31 22.11 0.88
N SER A 66 9.37 21.17 1.83
CA SER A 66 9.43 19.74 1.53
C SER A 66 8.07 19.11 1.22
N LEU A 67 6.98 19.75 1.66
CA LEU A 67 5.61 19.32 1.39
C LEU A 67 5.10 19.85 0.04
N GLY A 68 5.68 20.94 -0.46
CA GLY A 68 5.33 21.54 -1.74
C GLY A 68 4.28 22.65 -1.62
N VAL A 69 4.14 23.41 -2.71
CA VAL A 69 3.30 24.63 -2.76
C VAL A 69 1.81 24.28 -2.71
N GLU A 70 1.39 23.14 -3.28
CA GLU A 70 0.00 22.72 -3.28
C GLU A 70 -0.53 22.44 -1.87
N VAL A 71 0.25 21.73 -1.05
CA VAL A 71 -0.09 21.43 0.35
C VAL A 71 -0.17 22.72 1.18
N ALA A 72 0.75 23.65 0.95
CA ALA A 72 0.73 24.95 1.61
C ALA A 72 -0.52 25.76 1.22
N HIS A 73 -0.78 25.91 -0.07
CA HIS A 73 -1.93 26.67 -0.57
C HIS A 73 -3.28 26.06 -0.15
N GLY A 74 -3.43 24.74 -0.23
CA GLY A 74 -4.65 24.07 0.23
C GLY A 74 -4.83 24.15 1.74
N SER A 75 -3.74 24.13 2.53
CA SER A 75 -3.81 24.39 3.98
C SER A 75 -4.25 25.83 4.26
N GLU A 76 -3.77 26.82 3.49
CA GLU A 76 -4.22 28.21 3.60
C GLU A 76 -5.71 28.37 3.32
N LEU A 77 -6.20 27.74 2.25
CA LEU A 77 -7.63 27.75 1.88
C LEU A 77 -8.50 27.11 2.98
N ALA A 78 -8.06 25.98 3.55
CA ALA A 78 -8.78 25.32 4.63
C ALA A 78 -8.87 26.20 5.90
N ILE A 79 -7.78 26.88 6.26
CA ILE A 79 -7.74 27.81 7.42
C ILE A 79 -8.62 29.03 7.16
N ALA A 80 -8.54 29.62 5.96
CA ALA A 80 -9.35 30.78 5.58
C ALA A 80 -10.86 30.45 5.56
N ALA A 81 -11.23 29.30 4.99
CA ALA A 81 -12.61 28.82 4.97
C ALA A 81 -13.15 28.59 6.39
N CYS A 82 -12.36 27.95 7.26
CA CYS A 82 -12.70 27.75 8.66
C CYS A 82 -12.92 29.08 9.41
N THR A 83 -12.06 30.07 9.16
CA THR A 83 -12.17 31.40 9.75
C THR A 83 -13.46 32.09 9.30
N LYS A 84 -13.74 32.10 8.00
CA LYS A 84 -14.96 32.66 7.41
C LYS A 84 -16.22 31.98 7.96
N ALA A 85 -16.19 30.66 8.11
CA ALA A 85 -17.29 29.88 8.68
C ALA A 85 -17.57 30.25 10.14
N CYS A 86 -16.52 30.38 10.96
CA CYS A 86 -16.64 30.81 12.35
C CYS A 86 -17.22 32.23 12.47
N GLU A 87 -16.76 33.18 11.67
CA GLU A 87 -17.24 34.56 11.68
C GLU A 87 -18.70 34.68 11.24
N LYS A 88 -19.07 33.94 10.19
CA LYS A 88 -20.45 33.87 9.71
C LYS A 88 -21.35 33.27 10.77
N PHE A 89 -21.00 32.09 11.31
CA PHE A 89 -21.81 31.44 12.33
C PHE A 89 -21.95 32.29 13.58
N ARG A 90 -20.89 33.01 13.98
CA ARG A 90 -20.94 33.96 15.09
C ARG A 90 -21.93 35.09 14.83
N SER A 91 -22.00 35.61 13.61
CA SER A 91 -22.95 36.64 13.21
C SER A 91 -24.39 36.10 13.21
N ASP A 92 -24.57 34.88 12.71
CA ASP A 92 -25.86 34.17 12.72
C ASP A 92 -26.32 33.89 14.15
N LEU A 93 -25.42 33.43 15.02
CA LEU A 93 -25.69 33.15 16.42
C LEU A 93 -26.15 34.42 17.15
N LYS A 94 -25.45 35.55 16.97
CA LYS A 94 -25.85 36.85 17.53
C LYS A 94 -27.24 37.30 17.05
N HIS A 95 -27.57 37.00 15.79
CA HIS A 95 -28.90 37.29 15.25
C HIS A 95 -29.97 36.37 15.87
N TRP A 96 -29.68 35.09 16.01
CA TRP A 96 -30.59 34.10 16.60
C TRP A 96 -30.83 34.33 18.09
N THR A 97 -29.90 34.93 18.82
CA THR A 97 -30.02 35.22 20.26
C THR A 97 -30.44 36.66 20.55
N ARG A 98 -30.94 37.41 19.57
CA ARG A 98 -31.26 38.85 19.72
C ARG A 98 -32.41 39.13 20.71
N HIS A 99 -33.24 38.14 21.01
CA HIS A 99 -34.37 38.25 21.95
C HIS A 99 -34.06 37.65 23.33
N SER A 100 -32.80 37.29 23.58
CA SER A 100 -32.35 36.67 24.82
C SER A 100 -31.61 37.71 25.68
N GLU A 101 -31.98 37.83 26.96
CA GLU A 101 -31.35 38.72 27.95
C GLU A 101 -30.55 37.90 28.98
N ASP A 102 -29.44 38.45 29.47
CA ASP A 102 -28.61 37.90 30.57
C ASP A 102 -28.18 36.43 30.42
N GLY A 103 -27.79 36.00 29.21
CA GLY A 103 -27.18 34.68 28.96
C GLY A 103 -28.15 33.49 29.01
N LYS A 104 -29.44 33.73 29.25
CA LYS A 104 -30.51 32.71 29.16
C LYS A 104 -31.24 32.84 27.83
N LEU A 105 -31.30 31.74 27.07
CA LEU A 105 -32.02 31.71 25.81
C LEU A 105 -33.52 31.83 26.04
N SER A 106 -34.17 32.74 25.31
CA SER A 106 -35.62 32.81 25.27
C SER A 106 -36.21 31.48 24.75
N TRP A 107 -37.43 31.12 25.16
CA TRP A 107 -38.06 29.86 24.71
C TRP A 107 -38.21 29.79 23.18
N TRP A 108 -38.43 30.94 22.52
CA TRP A 108 -38.49 31.07 21.07
C TRP A 108 -37.12 30.87 20.41
N ASP A 109 -36.05 31.45 20.96
CA ASP A 109 -34.69 31.30 20.42
C ASP A 109 -34.19 29.84 20.62
N ARG A 110 -34.53 29.22 21.76
CA ARG A 110 -34.18 27.83 22.08
C ARG A 110 -34.83 26.83 21.13
N THR A 111 -36.11 27.02 20.79
CA THR A 111 -36.83 26.15 19.84
C THR A 111 -36.38 26.38 18.40
N ASN A 112 -36.10 27.64 18.01
CA ASN A 112 -35.58 27.97 16.70
C ASN A 112 -34.19 27.37 16.44
N ILE A 113 -33.26 27.51 17.37
CA ILE A 113 -31.90 26.93 17.26
C ILE A 113 -31.94 25.40 17.34
N GLY A 114 -32.74 24.84 18.25
CA GLY A 114 -32.82 23.40 18.48
C GLY A 114 -33.47 22.58 17.36
N PHE A 115 -34.47 23.14 16.66
CA PHE A 115 -35.23 22.43 15.62
C PHE A 115 -34.96 22.95 14.19
N PHE A 116 -34.81 24.26 13.99
CA PHE A 116 -34.82 24.85 12.65
C PHE A 116 -33.43 25.19 12.09
N LYS A 117 -32.36 25.11 12.90
CA LYS A 117 -30.98 25.46 12.50
C LYS A 117 -29.96 24.33 12.59
N GLN A 118 -30.41 23.09 12.78
CA GLN A 118 -29.52 21.91 12.88
C GLN A 118 -28.62 21.72 11.66
N LEU A 119 -29.09 22.03 10.46
CA LEU A 119 -28.29 21.92 9.22
C LEU A 119 -27.12 22.90 9.18
N THR A 120 -27.31 24.13 9.69
CA THR A 120 -26.25 25.15 9.75
C THR A 120 -25.19 24.79 10.79
N ILE A 121 -25.62 24.27 11.94
CA ILE A 121 -24.74 23.75 12.99
C ILE A 121 -23.92 22.57 12.47
N LYS A 122 -24.58 21.62 11.79
CA LYS A 122 -23.93 20.46 11.17
C LYS A 122 -22.89 20.90 10.14
N SER A 123 -23.25 21.79 9.22
CA SER A 123 -22.32 22.33 8.22
C SER A 123 -21.08 22.99 8.85
N LEU A 124 -21.25 23.78 9.92
CA LEU A 124 -20.10 24.35 10.65
C LEU A 124 -19.22 23.25 11.26
N SER A 125 -19.82 22.31 12.01
CA SER A 125 -19.08 21.19 12.63
C SER A 125 -18.25 20.45 11.58
N GLU A 126 -18.88 20.13 10.45
CA GLU A 126 -18.23 19.41 9.38
C GLU A 126 -17.11 20.26 8.70
N GLN A 127 -17.25 21.59 8.58
CA GLN A 127 -16.18 22.48 8.10
C GLN A 127 -15.01 22.59 9.09
N LEU A 128 -15.29 22.65 10.40
CA LEU A 128 -14.28 22.61 11.46
C LEU A 128 -13.49 21.30 11.44
N GLN A 129 -14.19 20.17 11.30
CA GLN A 129 -13.55 18.85 11.20
C GLN A 129 -12.68 18.72 9.94
N ASN A 130 -13.14 19.19 8.78
CA ASN A 130 -12.30 19.20 7.57
C ASN A 130 -11.01 20.00 7.79
N CYS A 131 -11.13 21.23 8.32
CA CYS A 131 -9.98 22.07 8.64
C CYS A 131 -8.99 21.38 9.59
N LYS A 132 -9.51 20.80 10.68
CA LYS A 132 -8.71 20.03 11.65
C LYS A 132 -7.95 18.90 10.97
N ILE A 133 -8.64 18.03 10.23
CA ILE A 133 -8.04 16.86 9.58
C ILE A 133 -6.95 17.30 8.60
N THR A 134 -7.22 18.27 7.73
CA THR A 134 -6.24 18.81 6.79
C THR A 134 -4.97 19.26 7.51
N ILE A 135 -5.10 20.10 8.54
CA ILE A 135 -3.94 20.65 9.25
C ILE A 135 -3.20 19.56 10.03
N SER A 136 -3.92 18.67 10.72
CA SER A 136 -3.30 17.57 11.47
C SER A 136 -2.49 16.64 10.56
N MET A 137 -3.00 16.29 9.36
CA MET A 137 -2.23 15.47 8.42
C MET A 137 -0.99 16.19 7.92
N THR A 138 -1.11 17.48 7.58
CA THR A 138 0.03 18.30 7.16
C THR A 138 1.14 18.32 8.22
N ILE A 139 0.79 18.53 9.50
CA ILE A 139 1.75 18.52 10.61
C ILE A 139 2.40 17.14 10.79
N ASN A 140 1.60 16.07 10.77
CA ASN A 140 2.11 14.71 10.98
C ASN A 140 3.13 14.32 9.90
N ILE A 141 2.87 14.68 8.64
CA ILE A 141 3.75 14.34 7.52
C ILE A 141 4.98 15.24 7.47
N ALA A 142 4.85 16.53 7.81
CA ALA A 142 6.00 17.41 8.03
C ALA A 142 6.96 16.80 9.08
N THR A 143 6.39 16.35 10.21
CA THR A 143 7.14 15.72 11.30
C THR A 143 7.79 14.40 10.87
N LEU A 144 7.07 13.59 10.07
CA LEU A 144 7.60 12.35 9.49
C LEU A 144 8.80 12.61 8.57
N LYS A 145 8.69 13.57 7.65
CA LYS A 145 9.78 13.96 6.74
C LYS A 145 11.00 14.50 7.51
N SER A 146 10.76 15.27 8.56
CA SER A 146 11.81 15.76 9.48
C SER A 146 12.52 14.59 10.19
N SER A 147 11.74 13.63 10.69
CA SER A 147 12.25 12.44 11.40
C SER A 147 13.09 11.53 10.50
N LEU A 148 12.64 11.29 9.26
CA LEU A 148 13.38 10.51 8.25
C LEU A 148 14.74 11.12 7.88
N ARG A 149 14.88 12.46 7.97
CA ARG A 149 16.15 13.16 7.67
C ARG A 149 17.14 13.09 8.83
N HIS A 150 16.67 13.00 10.06
CA HIS A 150 17.50 13.18 11.27
C HIS A 150 17.72 11.91 12.10
N SER A 151 17.02 10.81 11.84
CA SER A 151 17.07 9.59 12.65
C SER A 151 17.80 8.41 11.98
N ALA A 152 18.51 7.63 12.80
CA ALA A 152 18.88 6.25 12.47
C ALA A 152 17.70 5.32 12.82
N THR A 153 16.96 4.91 11.79
CA THR A 153 16.07 3.72 11.71
C THR A 153 15.54 3.19 13.04
N THR A 154 14.29 3.51 13.34
CA THR A 154 13.57 3.04 14.54
C THR A 154 12.20 2.50 14.12
N ASP A 155 11.66 1.50 14.85
CA ASP A 155 10.30 0.97 14.66
C ASP A 155 9.22 2.07 14.73
N ASP A 156 9.52 3.18 15.42
CA ASP A 156 8.68 4.37 15.49
C ASP A 156 8.40 4.99 14.11
N ILE A 157 9.38 5.00 13.20
CA ILE A 157 9.20 5.52 11.84
C ILE A 157 8.23 4.63 11.06
N LYS A 158 8.36 3.31 11.19
CA LYS A 158 7.46 2.33 10.56
C LYS A 158 6.03 2.46 11.07
N SER A 159 5.86 2.57 12.39
CA SER A 159 4.55 2.75 13.03
C SER A 159 3.89 4.07 12.61
N ASN A 160 4.66 5.16 12.60
CA ASN A 160 4.19 6.48 12.16
C ASN A 160 3.78 6.48 10.69
N LEU A 161 4.54 5.80 9.83
CA LEU A 161 4.25 5.74 8.40
C LEU A 161 2.94 4.98 8.13
N ALA A 162 2.75 3.80 8.74
CA ALA A 162 1.50 3.04 8.64
C ALA A 162 0.29 3.75 9.25
N SER A 163 0.48 4.46 10.37
CA SER A 163 -0.58 5.27 10.98
C SER A 163 -0.98 6.45 10.08
N ASN A 164 -0.02 7.14 9.50
CA ASN A 164 -0.28 8.28 8.61
C ASN A 164 -0.98 7.83 7.33
N GLU A 165 -0.57 6.70 6.75
CA GLU A 165 -1.22 6.12 5.56
C GLU A 165 -2.71 5.82 5.82
N ARG A 166 -3.04 5.11 6.91
CA ARG A 166 -4.45 4.83 7.28
C ARG A 166 -5.27 6.10 7.50
N ASN A 167 -4.67 7.06 8.20
CA ASN A 167 -5.33 8.32 8.52
C ASN A 167 -5.62 9.16 7.27
N ILE A 168 -4.71 9.20 6.29
CA ILE A 168 -4.89 9.91 5.02
C ILE A 168 -5.95 9.20 4.17
N THR A 169 -5.89 7.87 4.04
CA THR A 169 -6.89 7.11 3.29
C THR A 169 -8.29 7.31 3.86
N GLY A 170 -8.43 7.25 5.19
CA GLY A 170 -9.71 7.55 5.86
C GLY A 170 -10.20 8.97 5.60
N ALA A 171 -9.30 9.97 5.59
CA ALA A 171 -9.63 11.35 5.29
C ALA A 171 -10.08 11.55 3.83
N ILE A 172 -9.42 10.88 2.87
CA ILE A 172 -9.80 10.91 1.44
C ILE A 172 -11.22 10.36 1.28
N LEU A 173 -11.49 9.16 1.80
CA LEU A 173 -12.80 8.52 1.70
C LEU A 173 -13.91 9.38 2.32
N ALA A 174 -13.67 9.95 3.51
CA ALA A 174 -14.62 10.85 4.16
C ALA A 174 -14.90 12.11 3.33
N THR A 175 -13.85 12.69 2.73
CA THR A 175 -13.95 13.90 1.90
C THR A 175 -14.70 13.61 0.60
N GLU A 176 -14.38 12.49 -0.07
CA GLU A 176 -15.05 12.08 -1.31
C GLU A 176 -16.54 11.82 -1.09
N LYS A 177 -16.90 11.11 -0.02
CA LYS A 177 -18.30 10.92 0.37
C LYS A 177 -19.04 12.26 0.48
N ARG A 178 -18.42 13.25 1.10
CA ARG A 178 -19.06 14.56 1.30
C ARG A 178 -19.15 15.39 0.02
N ILE A 179 -18.16 15.29 -0.86
CA ILE A 179 -18.22 15.92 -2.19
C ILE A 179 -19.43 15.37 -2.96
N VAL A 180 -19.69 14.06 -2.89
CA VAL A 180 -20.87 13.43 -3.49
C VAL A 180 -22.16 13.95 -2.87
N GLU A 181 -22.27 13.96 -1.53
CA GLU A 181 -23.46 14.47 -0.81
C GLU A 181 -23.77 15.94 -1.17
N ILE A 182 -22.74 16.78 -1.27
CA ILE A 182 -22.89 18.19 -1.69
C ILE A 182 -23.29 18.29 -3.16
N GLY A 183 -22.72 17.46 -4.04
CA GLY A 183 -23.07 17.37 -5.45
C GLY A 183 -24.56 17.03 -5.65
N GLU A 184 -25.08 16.06 -4.89
CA GLU A 184 -26.50 15.71 -4.90
C GLU A 184 -27.39 16.88 -4.43
N ARG A 185 -26.99 17.60 -3.37
CA ARG A 185 -27.71 18.79 -2.89
C ARG A 185 -27.72 19.91 -3.94
N LEU A 186 -26.60 20.15 -4.63
CA LEU A 186 -26.53 21.11 -5.73
C LEU A 186 -27.44 20.71 -6.88
N GLN A 187 -27.48 19.42 -7.22
CA GLN A 187 -28.35 18.91 -8.27
C GLN A 187 -29.83 19.11 -7.91
N GLN A 188 -30.24 18.76 -6.68
CA GLN A 188 -31.62 18.97 -6.19
C GLN A 188 -32.05 20.45 -6.26
N LEU A 189 -31.17 21.36 -5.83
CA LEU A 189 -31.43 22.81 -5.87
C LEU A 189 -31.48 23.37 -7.30
N SER A 190 -30.68 22.80 -8.21
CA SER A 190 -30.66 23.17 -9.63
C SER A 190 -31.89 22.70 -10.40
N VAL A 191 -32.41 21.50 -10.10
CA VAL A 191 -33.63 20.96 -10.73
C VAL A 191 -34.87 21.75 -10.31
N ALA A 192 -34.87 22.31 -9.09
CA ALA A 192 -35.89 23.23 -8.62
C ALA A 192 -35.90 24.61 -9.33
N ASN A 193 -35.09 24.84 -10.37
CA ASN A 193 -35.10 26.08 -11.19
C ASN A 193 -36.18 26.09 -12.29
N LEU A 194 -36.98 25.03 -12.41
CA LEU A 194 -38.01 24.93 -13.46
C LEU A 194 -39.38 25.50 -13.05
N THR A 195 -39.54 26.06 -11.84
CA THR A 195 -40.79 26.69 -11.38
C THR A 195 -40.59 28.18 -11.09
N PRO A 196 -41.21 29.11 -11.85
CA PRO A 196 -41.06 30.54 -11.61
C PRO A 196 -42.01 31.04 -10.50
N GLY A 197 -41.47 31.76 -9.52
CA GLY A 197 -42.27 32.50 -8.54
C GLY A 197 -41.47 33.13 -7.40
N HIS A 198 -41.50 34.48 -7.35
CA HIS A 198 -40.98 35.41 -6.32
C HIS A 198 -39.47 35.74 -6.36
N VAL A 199 -39.16 37.00 -6.70
CA VAL A 199 -37.80 37.60 -6.82
C VAL A 199 -36.99 37.51 -5.52
N GLU A 200 -37.65 37.57 -4.36
CA GLU A 200 -37.00 37.44 -3.04
C GLU A 200 -36.53 36.00 -2.76
N ALA A 201 -37.30 35.01 -3.20
CA ALA A 201 -36.94 33.59 -3.07
C ALA A 201 -35.77 33.21 -4.00
N ASP A 202 -35.70 33.83 -5.18
CA ASP A 202 -34.59 33.62 -6.13
C ASP A 202 -33.26 34.20 -5.63
N TYR A 203 -33.28 35.35 -4.94
CA TYR A 203 -32.09 35.96 -4.35
C TYR A 203 -31.51 35.13 -3.19
N ASP A 204 -32.36 34.68 -2.26
CA ASP A 204 -31.94 33.82 -1.14
C ASP A 204 -31.45 32.45 -1.64
N LYS A 205 -32.07 31.91 -2.69
CA LYS A 205 -31.62 30.67 -3.34
C LYS A 205 -30.26 30.81 -4.03
N ALA A 206 -30.01 31.93 -4.72
CA ALA A 206 -28.72 32.20 -5.35
C ALA A 206 -27.58 32.32 -4.30
N LYS A 207 -27.87 32.94 -3.15
CA LYS A 207 -26.94 33.02 -2.02
C LYS A 207 -26.59 31.64 -1.46
N VAL A 208 -27.58 30.78 -1.21
CA VAL A 208 -27.37 29.41 -0.73
C VAL A 208 -26.55 28.59 -1.75
N LEU A 209 -26.83 28.76 -3.05
CA LEU A 209 -26.12 28.05 -4.11
C LEU A 209 -24.65 28.48 -4.22
N SER A 210 -24.35 29.76 -4.00
CA SER A 210 -22.97 30.26 -3.90
C SER A 210 -22.23 29.66 -2.70
N GLU A 211 -22.90 29.56 -1.55
CA GLU A 211 -22.30 29.02 -0.32
C GLU A 211 -21.95 27.53 -0.45
N ILE A 212 -22.85 26.74 -1.06
CA ILE A 212 -22.61 25.32 -1.27
C ILE A 212 -21.47 25.10 -2.29
N LYS A 213 -21.36 25.95 -3.32
CA LYS A 213 -20.24 25.91 -4.28
C LYS A 213 -18.91 26.27 -3.64
N GLU A 214 -18.88 27.25 -2.75
CA GLU A 214 -17.67 27.58 -1.99
C GLU A 214 -17.27 26.40 -1.08
N GLU A 215 -18.22 25.75 -0.42
CA GLU A 215 -17.97 24.55 0.39
C GLU A 215 -17.40 23.40 -0.45
N GLN A 216 -17.98 23.15 -1.64
CA GLN A 216 -17.47 22.15 -2.57
C GLN A 216 -16.02 22.44 -2.99
N ALA A 217 -15.70 23.70 -3.35
CA ALA A 217 -14.36 24.08 -3.79
C ALA A 217 -13.31 23.87 -2.68
N VAL A 218 -13.67 24.14 -1.42
CA VAL A 218 -12.79 23.90 -0.25
C VAL A 218 -12.54 22.41 -0.04
N LEU A 219 -13.57 21.57 -0.20
CA LEU A 219 -13.43 20.12 -0.08
C LEU A 219 -12.61 19.52 -1.23
N GLU A 220 -12.79 20.02 -2.46
CA GLU A 220 -11.98 19.61 -3.61
C GLU A 220 -10.51 19.99 -3.42
N SER A 221 -10.24 21.18 -2.88
CA SER A 221 -8.88 21.60 -2.50
C SER A 221 -8.29 20.71 -1.39
N SER A 222 -9.09 20.40 -0.35
CA SER A 222 -8.67 19.52 0.75
C SER A 222 -8.37 18.10 0.25
N ARG A 223 -9.19 17.57 -0.68
CA ARG A 223 -8.93 16.30 -1.37
C ARG A 223 -7.61 16.35 -2.14
N GLY A 224 -7.33 17.44 -2.84
CA GLY A 224 -6.03 17.65 -3.50
C GLY A 224 -4.87 17.56 -2.52
N VAL A 225 -4.95 18.27 -1.39
CA VAL A 225 -3.96 18.20 -0.30
C VAL A 225 -3.77 16.75 0.17
N PHE A 226 -4.86 16.04 0.46
CA PHE A 226 -4.75 14.65 0.95
C PHE A 226 -4.10 13.72 -0.08
N LYS A 227 -4.38 13.87 -1.38
CA LYS A 227 -3.71 13.09 -2.43
C LYS A 227 -2.22 13.40 -2.52
N THR A 228 -1.81 14.67 -2.48
CA THR A 228 -0.39 15.06 -2.49
C THR A 228 0.35 14.57 -1.23
N LEU A 229 -0.33 14.62 -0.08
CA LEU A 229 0.17 14.08 1.18
C LEU A 229 0.29 12.55 1.15
N GLN A 230 -0.64 11.84 0.51
CA GLN A 230 -0.58 10.39 0.30
C GLN A 230 0.66 10.02 -0.53
N ALA A 231 0.84 10.65 -1.69
CA ALA A 231 2.02 10.44 -2.54
C ALA A 231 3.33 10.72 -1.77
N THR A 232 3.34 11.76 -0.94
CA THR A 232 4.50 12.07 -0.08
C THR A 232 4.81 10.95 0.93
N VAL A 233 3.80 10.35 1.54
CA VAL A 233 3.97 9.23 2.47
C VAL A 233 4.44 7.98 1.73
N THR A 234 3.91 7.71 0.54
CA THR A 234 4.35 6.60 -0.33
C THR A 234 5.82 6.76 -0.72
N GLU A 235 6.22 7.94 -1.20
CA GLU A 235 7.62 8.26 -1.53
C GLU A 235 8.53 8.04 -0.32
N SER A 236 8.11 8.54 0.86
CA SER A 236 8.84 8.39 2.11
C SER A 236 8.98 6.91 2.53
N SER A 237 7.95 6.10 2.28
CA SER A 237 7.94 4.66 2.51
C SER A 237 8.93 3.95 1.59
N SER A 238 8.94 4.31 0.31
CA SER A 238 9.87 3.77 -0.69
C SER A 238 11.32 4.12 -0.34
N ALA A 239 11.59 5.38 0.00
CA ALA A 239 12.92 5.83 0.44
C ALA A 239 13.38 5.11 1.71
N TYR A 240 12.47 4.87 2.67
CA TYR A 240 12.77 4.09 3.86
C TYR A 240 13.13 2.63 3.52
N ARG A 241 12.37 1.98 2.62
CA ARG A 241 12.65 0.62 2.14
C ARG A 241 14.02 0.53 1.44
N GLU A 242 14.34 1.50 0.60
CA GLU A 242 15.63 1.57 -0.09
C GLU A 242 16.81 1.76 0.89
N GLN A 243 16.65 2.61 1.91
CA GLN A 243 17.67 2.80 2.94
C GLN A 243 17.92 1.52 3.76
N LEU A 244 16.87 0.76 4.06
CA LEU A 244 16.97 -0.51 4.79
C LEU A 244 17.80 -1.54 4.02
N GLY A 245 17.66 -1.59 2.69
CA GLY A 245 18.41 -2.50 1.83
C GLY A 245 19.90 -2.15 1.69
N LYS A 246 20.32 -0.92 2.05
CA LYS A 246 21.70 -0.44 1.88
C LYS A 246 22.57 -0.57 3.14
N LYS A 247 21.97 -0.82 4.31
CA LYS A 247 22.71 -0.95 5.58
C LYS A 247 22.55 -2.35 6.15
N PRO A 248 23.63 -2.99 6.61
CA PRO A 248 23.51 -4.28 7.26
C PRO A 248 22.91 -4.11 8.66
N LEU A 249 21.94 -4.94 9.00
CA LEU A 249 21.17 -4.92 10.25
C LEU A 249 21.56 -6.12 11.12
N LYS A 250 21.63 -5.93 12.44
CA LYS A 250 21.84 -7.03 13.40
C LYS A 250 20.51 -7.50 13.94
N PHE A 251 20.29 -8.82 13.92
CA PHE A 251 19.11 -9.46 14.48
C PHE A 251 19.53 -10.53 15.47
N PRO A 252 19.62 -10.21 16.78
CA PRO A 252 19.89 -11.22 17.79
C PRO A 252 18.65 -12.11 17.95
N ALA A 253 18.49 -13.09 17.05
CA ALA A 253 17.34 -13.99 17.04
C ALA A 253 17.42 -14.94 18.24
N ARG A 254 16.34 -14.98 19.03
CA ARG A 254 16.15 -15.90 20.17
C ARG A 254 15.04 -16.91 19.89
N ASN A 255 14.04 -16.53 19.11
CA ASN A 255 12.94 -17.36 18.69
C ASN A 255 12.98 -17.55 17.17
N VAL A 256 13.35 -18.74 16.74
CA VAL A 256 13.49 -19.09 15.33
C VAL A 256 12.38 -20.04 14.92
N MET A 257 11.63 -19.69 13.88
CA MET A 257 10.59 -20.55 13.32
C MET A 257 11.09 -21.26 12.08
N ILE A 258 10.84 -22.56 11.96
CA ILE A 258 11.15 -23.35 10.77
C ILE A 258 9.85 -23.73 10.07
N ILE A 259 9.79 -23.36 8.80
CA ILE A 259 8.73 -23.71 7.86
C ILE A 259 9.29 -24.74 6.89
N THR A 260 8.62 -25.88 6.77
CA THR A 260 9.03 -27.01 5.93
C THR A 260 7.82 -27.71 5.33
N LYS A 261 8.02 -28.46 4.24
CA LYS A 261 6.98 -29.32 3.67
C LYS A 261 6.92 -30.64 4.43
N VAL A 262 5.98 -30.75 5.37
CA VAL A 262 5.89 -31.93 6.26
C VAL A 262 5.61 -33.27 5.56
N GLN A 263 5.16 -33.24 4.29
CA GLN A 263 4.93 -34.44 3.49
C GLN A 263 6.22 -34.99 2.88
N ASP A 264 7.29 -34.19 2.87
CA ASP A 264 8.58 -34.58 2.34
C ASP A 264 9.47 -35.10 3.48
N ILE A 265 9.77 -36.39 3.42
CA ILE A 265 10.54 -37.10 4.45
C ILE A 265 11.97 -36.54 4.57
N GLN A 266 12.59 -36.16 3.44
CA GLN A 266 13.95 -35.60 3.43
C GLN A 266 13.97 -34.25 4.13
N LEU A 267 13.06 -33.35 3.75
CA LEU A 267 12.96 -32.04 4.39
C LEU A 267 12.61 -32.13 5.88
N VAL A 268 11.82 -33.13 6.30
CA VAL A 268 11.55 -33.38 7.73
C VAL A 268 12.82 -33.82 8.48
N ALA A 269 13.65 -34.66 7.89
CA ALA A 269 14.93 -35.05 8.47
C ALA A 269 15.90 -33.86 8.57
N LEU A 270 15.97 -33.02 7.53
CA LEU A 270 16.75 -31.78 7.56
C LEU A 270 16.23 -30.80 8.63
N THR A 271 14.91 -30.69 8.76
CA THR A 271 14.27 -29.85 9.80
C THR A 271 14.68 -30.29 11.20
N ARG A 272 14.77 -31.59 11.46
CA ARG A 272 15.29 -32.14 12.71
C ARG A 272 16.74 -31.71 12.94
N GLU A 273 17.60 -31.87 11.93
CA GLU A 273 19.03 -31.52 12.04
C GLU A 273 19.21 -30.04 12.36
N VAL A 274 18.52 -29.16 11.63
CA VAL A 274 18.58 -27.71 11.86
C VAL A 274 18.05 -27.34 13.24
N ALA A 275 16.92 -27.92 13.66
CA ALA A 275 16.35 -27.66 14.98
C ALA A 275 17.29 -28.08 16.11
N GLU A 276 17.88 -29.27 16.02
CA GLU A 276 18.87 -29.75 17.00
C GLU A 276 20.09 -28.83 17.05
N TRP A 277 20.63 -28.46 15.88
CA TRP A 277 21.79 -27.58 15.80
C TRP A 277 21.50 -26.19 16.39
N LEU A 278 20.33 -25.61 16.10
CA LEU A 278 19.91 -24.31 16.62
C LEU A 278 19.75 -24.31 18.14
N MET A 279 19.17 -25.36 18.73
CA MET A 279 18.98 -25.46 20.17
C MET A 279 20.28 -25.77 20.91
N ARG A 280 21.20 -26.53 20.29
CA ARG A 280 22.44 -26.99 20.92
C ARG A 280 23.60 -26.00 20.81
N THR A 281 23.64 -25.18 19.76
CA THR A 281 24.77 -24.28 19.51
C THR A 281 24.75 -23.12 20.51
N PRO A 282 25.77 -22.94 21.37
CA PRO A 282 25.80 -21.88 22.38
C PRO A 282 25.72 -20.49 21.75
N ARG A 283 24.80 -19.63 22.22
CA ARG A 283 24.61 -18.26 21.72
C ARG A 283 24.21 -17.32 22.85
N HIS A 284 24.37 -16.01 22.64
CA HIS A 284 23.86 -14.96 23.55
C HIS A 284 24.29 -15.11 25.02
N ASN A 285 25.55 -15.51 25.25
CA ASN A 285 26.12 -15.81 26.58
C ASN A 285 25.40 -16.94 27.35
N SER A 286 24.66 -17.80 26.63
CA SER A 286 24.05 -19.03 27.13
C SER A 286 24.89 -20.24 26.70
N ASP A 287 24.85 -21.30 27.50
CA ASP A 287 25.41 -22.62 27.19
C ASP A 287 24.61 -23.36 26.11
N LEU A 288 23.40 -22.86 25.82
CA LEU A 288 22.48 -23.36 24.79
C LEU A 288 22.19 -22.29 23.73
N GLY A 289 21.50 -22.70 22.68
CA GLY A 289 21.15 -21.83 21.57
C GLY A 289 19.82 -21.12 21.72
N VAL A 290 18.95 -21.30 20.72
CA VAL A 290 17.72 -20.53 20.54
C VAL A 290 16.48 -21.41 20.66
N ASP A 291 15.33 -20.80 20.96
CA ASP A 291 14.03 -21.46 20.93
C ASP A 291 13.62 -21.71 19.47
N VAL A 292 13.14 -22.93 19.18
CA VAL A 292 12.80 -23.35 17.82
C VAL A 292 11.32 -23.70 17.72
N TYR A 293 10.61 -23.02 16.80
CA TYR A 293 9.20 -23.28 16.50
C TYR A 293 9.08 -24.13 15.23
N VAL A 294 8.42 -25.29 15.31
CA VAL A 294 8.20 -26.18 14.16
C VAL A 294 6.71 -26.51 13.96
N ASP A 295 6.38 -27.12 12.82
CA ASP A 295 4.99 -27.50 12.50
C ASP A 295 4.46 -28.51 13.54
N PRO A 296 3.23 -28.32 14.06
CA PRO A 296 2.64 -29.20 15.07
C PRO A 296 2.56 -30.67 14.64
N ARG A 297 2.45 -30.94 13.33
CA ARG A 297 2.43 -32.30 12.77
C ARG A 297 3.76 -33.04 12.97
N LEU A 298 4.86 -32.33 13.20
CA LEU A 298 6.15 -32.95 13.47
C LEU A 298 6.25 -33.56 14.86
N ARG A 299 5.35 -33.20 15.79
CA ARG A 299 5.30 -33.78 17.14
C ARG A 299 5.14 -35.29 17.12
N THR A 300 4.38 -35.83 16.17
CA THR A 300 4.11 -37.27 16.02
C THR A 300 4.93 -37.91 14.90
N SER A 301 5.78 -37.14 14.21
CA SER A 301 6.57 -37.64 13.08
C SER A 301 7.71 -38.52 13.56
N LYS A 302 7.81 -39.74 12.99
CA LYS A 302 8.92 -40.67 13.26
C LYS A 302 10.26 -40.16 12.75
N TYR A 303 10.26 -39.42 11.64
CA TYR A 303 11.49 -38.90 11.03
C TYR A 303 12.01 -37.68 11.78
N PHE A 304 11.11 -36.83 12.28
CA PHE A 304 11.50 -35.73 13.15
C PHE A 304 11.93 -36.26 14.54
N ASN A 305 11.19 -37.24 15.08
CA ASN A 305 11.46 -37.89 16.37
C ASN A 305 11.77 -36.88 17.49
N ALA A 306 10.74 -36.08 17.82
CA ALA A 306 10.79 -35.05 18.85
C ALA A 306 11.14 -35.62 20.23
N THR A 307 10.62 -36.81 20.57
CA THR A 307 10.96 -37.52 21.82
C THR A 307 12.45 -37.76 21.92
N GLY A 308 13.09 -38.28 20.87
CA GLY A 308 14.53 -38.50 20.88
C GLY A 308 15.38 -37.22 20.95
N LEU A 309 14.85 -36.07 20.52
CA LEU A 309 15.51 -34.77 20.75
C LEU A 309 15.43 -34.38 22.23
N ILE A 310 14.24 -34.48 22.83
CA ILE A 310 14.03 -34.14 24.25
C ILE A 310 14.85 -35.08 25.17
N ASP A 311 14.87 -36.37 24.86
CA ASP A 311 15.66 -37.35 25.61
C ASP A 311 17.17 -37.08 25.53
N SER A 312 17.65 -36.45 24.44
CA SER A 312 19.06 -36.10 24.28
C SER A 312 19.50 -34.94 25.19
N HIS A 313 18.59 -34.02 25.52
CA HIS A 313 18.82 -32.88 26.40
C HIS A 313 17.48 -32.43 27.03
N PRO A 314 17.27 -32.61 28.36
CA PRO A 314 15.99 -32.29 29.00
C PRO A 314 15.50 -30.85 28.80
N ARG A 315 16.43 -29.89 28.67
CA ARG A 315 16.10 -28.48 28.40
C ARG A 315 15.44 -28.25 27.04
N PHE A 316 15.60 -29.16 26.07
CA PHE A 316 14.94 -29.06 24.76
C PHE A 316 13.42 -29.15 24.87
N GLU A 317 12.87 -29.71 25.95
CA GLU A 317 11.42 -29.71 26.20
C GLU A 317 10.82 -28.29 26.21
N HIS A 318 11.57 -27.30 26.71
CA HIS A 318 11.12 -25.92 26.79
C HIS A 318 11.52 -25.09 25.55
N MET A 319 12.57 -25.50 24.84
CA MET A 319 13.09 -24.79 23.66
C MET A 319 12.37 -25.21 22.37
N LEU A 320 11.97 -26.47 22.24
CA LEU A 320 11.23 -26.99 21.09
C LEU A 320 9.75 -26.66 21.23
N LYS A 321 9.30 -25.67 20.47
CA LYS A 321 7.93 -25.15 20.45
C LYS A 321 7.26 -25.48 19.12
N TYR A 322 5.94 -25.30 19.09
CA TYR A 322 5.15 -25.55 17.88
C TYR A 322 4.34 -24.31 17.57
N TRP A 323 4.39 -23.86 16.32
CA TRP A 323 3.65 -22.67 15.89
C TRP A 323 2.20 -23.02 15.57
N SER A 324 1.34 -22.00 15.57
CA SER A 324 -0.04 -22.05 15.10
C SER A 324 -0.35 -20.83 14.22
N PRO A 325 -1.37 -20.89 13.34
CA PRO A 325 -1.83 -19.71 12.62
C PRO A 325 -2.18 -18.54 13.55
N ASP A 326 -2.84 -18.81 14.68
CA ASP A 326 -3.19 -17.79 15.68
C ASP A 326 -1.97 -17.06 16.25
N LEU A 327 -0.86 -17.79 16.48
CA LEU A 327 0.40 -17.20 16.94
C LEU A 327 0.94 -16.21 15.89
N CYS A 328 0.87 -16.58 14.61
CA CYS A 328 1.41 -15.81 13.51
C CYS A 328 0.57 -14.57 13.21
N TRP A 329 -0.75 -14.64 13.39
CA TRP A 329 -1.66 -13.52 13.18
C TRP A 329 -1.67 -12.53 14.35
N ASN A 330 -1.77 -13.03 15.59
CA ASN A 330 -1.97 -12.18 16.76
C ASN A 330 -0.68 -11.82 17.52
N SER A 331 0.39 -12.58 17.32
CA SER A 331 1.66 -12.38 18.03
C SER A 331 2.90 -12.62 17.16
N PRO A 332 2.98 -12.04 15.94
CA PRO A 332 4.12 -12.24 15.04
C PRO A 332 5.45 -11.78 15.66
N HIS A 333 5.41 -10.79 16.56
CA HIS A 333 6.58 -10.25 17.28
C HIS A 333 7.27 -11.27 18.21
N LYS A 334 6.65 -12.43 18.48
CA LYS A 334 7.28 -13.51 19.25
C LYS A 334 8.29 -14.31 18.42
N ILE A 335 8.27 -14.17 17.09
CA ILE A 335 9.18 -14.84 16.18
C ILE A 335 10.18 -13.80 15.66
N ASP A 336 11.46 -14.03 15.87
CA ASP A 336 12.52 -13.09 15.49
C ASP A 336 13.05 -13.37 14.09
N LEU A 337 12.99 -14.63 13.65
CA LEU A 337 13.51 -15.11 12.38
C LEU A 337 12.70 -16.31 11.90
N VAL A 338 12.36 -16.34 10.61
CA VAL A 338 11.73 -17.49 9.98
C VAL A 338 12.70 -18.11 8.98
N LEU A 339 12.93 -19.40 9.10
CA LEU A 339 13.68 -20.23 8.18
C LEU A 339 12.70 -21.01 7.31
N THR A 340 12.86 -20.94 6.00
CA THR A 340 12.12 -21.82 5.10
C THR A 340 13.05 -22.87 4.54
N LEU A 341 12.71 -24.14 4.72
CA LEU A 341 13.42 -25.28 4.14
C LEU A 341 12.61 -25.80 2.94
N GLY A 342 13.08 -25.50 1.74
CA GLY A 342 12.42 -25.83 0.48
C GLY A 342 12.56 -24.73 -0.57
N GLY A 343 11.84 -24.87 -1.68
CA GLY A 343 11.83 -23.85 -2.74
C GLY A 343 11.01 -22.59 -2.39
N ASP A 344 10.76 -21.78 -3.41
CA ASP A 344 10.00 -20.52 -3.27
C ASP A 344 8.57 -20.74 -2.73
N GLU A 345 7.97 -21.92 -2.93
CA GLU A 345 6.68 -22.31 -2.34
C GLU A 345 6.66 -22.24 -0.80
N ALA A 346 7.78 -22.56 -0.14
CA ALA A 346 7.89 -22.48 1.32
C ALA A 346 7.90 -21.02 1.79
N VAL A 347 8.47 -20.12 0.99
CA VAL A 347 8.45 -18.66 1.24
C VAL A 347 7.05 -18.09 1.03
N LEU A 348 6.36 -18.49 -0.03
CA LEU A 348 4.95 -18.10 -0.25
C LEU A 348 4.05 -18.59 0.87
N PHE A 349 4.29 -19.80 1.39
CA PHE A 349 3.56 -20.28 2.56
C PHE A 349 3.85 -19.45 3.82
N ALA A 350 5.07 -18.93 3.98
CA ALA A 350 5.35 -17.97 5.05
C ALA A 350 4.55 -16.67 4.87
N SER A 351 4.46 -16.13 3.64
CA SER A 351 3.62 -14.94 3.37
C SER A 351 2.16 -15.18 3.71
N TRP A 352 1.62 -16.34 3.32
CA TRP A 352 0.26 -16.75 3.66
C TRP A 352 0.04 -16.85 5.17
N LEU A 353 1.01 -17.38 5.92
CA LEU A 353 0.90 -17.52 7.37
C LEU A 353 0.94 -16.16 8.10
N PHE A 354 1.71 -15.20 7.61
CA PHE A 354 1.87 -13.87 8.18
C PHE A 354 1.11 -12.81 7.36
N GLN A 355 -0.21 -12.73 7.55
CA GLN A 355 -1.11 -11.76 6.87
C GLN A 355 -1.00 -10.31 7.39
N HIS A 356 -0.06 -10.03 8.30
CA HIS A 356 0.24 -8.68 8.78
C HIS A 356 1.76 -8.49 8.83
N ILE A 357 2.32 -8.18 10.01
CA ILE A 357 3.76 -8.04 10.23
C ILE A 357 4.44 -9.39 10.01
N VAL A 358 5.44 -9.38 9.13
CA VAL A 358 6.24 -10.57 8.80
C VAL A 358 7.63 -10.42 9.44
N PRO A 359 8.12 -11.42 10.21
CA PRO A 359 9.51 -11.46 10.66
C PRO A 359 10.47 -11.65 9.47
N PRO A 360 11.76 -11.29 9.58
CA PRO A 360 12.76 -11.58 8.54
C PRO A 360 12.77 -13.05 8.12
N ILE A 361 12.77 -13.29 6.81
CA ILE A 361 12.74 -14.61 6.20
C ILE A 361 14.11 -14.99 5.64
N LEU A 362 14.62 -16.16 6.00
CA LEU A 362 15.81 -16.77 5.43
C LEU A 362 15.42 -18.06 4.70
N GLY A 363 15.44 -18.03 3.37
CA GLY A 363 15.03 -19.17 2.55
C GLY A 363 16.18 -20.04 2.07
N PHE A 364 16.17 -21.32 2.47
CA PHE A 364 17.09 -22.35 2.00
C PHE A 364 16.44 -23.23 0.95
N SER A 365 17.08 -23.33 -0.22
CA SER A 365 16.71 -24.30 -1.25
C SER A 365 17.38 -25.65 -1.00
N ASP A 366 16.62 -26.73 -1.21
CA ASP A 366 17.06 -28.14 -1.17
C ASP A 366 17.61 -28.61 -2.54
N GLY A 367 18.17 -27.68 -3.32
CA GLY A 367 18.62 -27.90 -4.69
C GLY A 367 19.11 -26.61 -5.33
N SER A 368 18.70 -26.36 -6.58
CA SER A 368 19.02 -25.08 -7.24
C SER A 368 18.28 -23.94 -6.54
N PRO A 369 18.97 -22.86 -6.08
CA PRO A 369 18.29 -21.79 -5.35
C PRO A 369 17.37 -20.97 -6.28
N GLY A 370 16.13 -20.75 -5.82
CA GLY A 370 15.09 -20.03 -6.54
C GLY A 370 15.23 -18.51 -6.45
N PHE A 371 14.16 -17.76 -6.77
CA PHE A 371 14.16 -16.30 -6.70
C PHE A 371 14.05 -15.79 -5.26
N LEU A 372 13.33 -16.51 -4.41
CA LEU A 372 13.12 -16.19 -3.00
C LEU A 372 13.96 -17.07 -2.06
N SER A 373 14.14 -18.34 -2.43
CA SER A 373 14.96 -19.34 -1.72
C SER A 373 16.44 -19.23 -2.12
N ASN A 374 17.09 -18.19 -1.57
CA ASN A 374 18.37 -17.70 -2.05
C ASN A 374 19.63 -18.32 -1.42
N PHE A 375 19.47 -19.22 -0.44
CA PHE A 375 20.57 -19.87 0.27
C PHE A 375 20.63 -21.37 -0.05
N GLU A 376 21.85 -21.89 -0.16
CA GLU A 376 22.08 -23.33 -0.33
C GLU A 376 22.04 -24.01 1.04
N PHE A 377 21.28 -25.10 1.15
CA PHE A 377 21.13 -25.80 2.42
C PHE A 377 22.45 -26.41 2.93
N ASP A 378 23.33 -26.91 2.06
CA ASP A 378 24.61 -27.54 2.45
C ASP A 378 25.48 -26.68 3.37
N ARG A 379 25.34 -25.35 3.29
CA ARG A 379 26.09 -24.38 4.08
C ARG A 379 25.23 -23.68 5.15
N TYR A 380 24.12 -24.29 5.57
CA TYR A 380 23.17 -23.67 6.49
C TYR A 380 23.82 -23.18 7.80
N LYS A 381 24.79 -23.92 8.34
CA LYS A 381 25.49 -23.54 9.58
C LYS A 381 26.27 -22.24 9.44
N GLU A 382 27.00 -22.08 8.34
CA GLU A 382 27.74 -20.85 8.01
C GLU A 382 26.77 -19.68 7.84
N HIS A 383 25.70 -19.90 7.08
CA HIS A 383 24.67 -18.90 6.82
C HIS A 383 23.97 -18.45 8.09
N LEU A 384 23.55 -19.38 8.95
CA LEU A 384 22.88 -19.07 10.21
C LEU A 384 23.80 -18.38 11.23
N ASN A 385 25.09 -18.76 11.31
CA ASN A 385 26.05 -18.02 12.13
C ASN A 385 26.17 -16.57 11.67
N ASN A 386 26.31 -16.35 10.36
CA ASN A 386 26.39 -14.99 9.82
C ASN A 386 25.10 -14.19 10.05
N VAL A 387 23.94 -14.84 9.97
CA VAL A 387 22.64 -14.18 10.17
C VAL A 387 22.38 -13.82 11.63
N ILE A 388 22.66 -14.73 12.56
CA ILE A 388 22.33 -14.57 13.97
C ILE A 388 23.41 -13.74 14.70
N ASP A 389 24.68 -13.88 14.34
CA ASP A 389 25.80 -13.28 15.07
C ASP A 389 26.35 -12.01 14.39
N ALA A 390 26.15 -11.85 13.08
CA ALA A 390 26.66 -10.71 12.30
C ALA A 390 25.54 -9.80 11.79
N SER A 391 25.90 -8.88 10.89
CA SER A 391 24.96 -7.92 10.29
C SER A 391 24.61 -8.38 8.87
N VAL A 392 23.32 -8.39 8.54
CA VAL A 392 22.79 -8.88 7.26
C VAL A 392 21.99 -7.83 6.52
N TYR A 393 21.95 -7.94 5.20
CA TYR A 393 21.09 -7.11 4.38
C TYR A 393 19.68 -7.69 4.35
N VAL A 394 18.67 -6.84 4.49
CA VAL A 394 17.27 -7.22 4.39
C VAL A 394 16.63 -6.47 3.24
N TYR A 395 15.91 -7.20 2.42
CA TYR A 395 15.14 -6.68 1.32
C TYR A 395 13.66 -6.70 1.64
N LEU A 396 12.96 -5.58 1.42
CA LEU A 396 11.53 -5.47 1.69
C LEU A 396 10.75 -5.63 0.38
N HIS A 397 10.24 -6.84 0.14
CA HIS A 397 9.39 -7.10 -1.02
C HIS A 397 8.02 -6.45 -0.84
N MET A 398 7.52 -5.82 -1.91
CA MET A 398 6.14 -5.37 -2.00
C MET A 398 5.19 -6.56 -1.90
N ARG A 399 4.03 -6.35 -1.26
CA ARG A 399 2.86 -7.24 -1.29
C ARG A 399 1.64 -6.46 -1.77
N PHE A 400 0.59 -7.16 -2.16
CA PHE A 400 -0.74 -6.58 -2.32
C PHE A 400 -1.61 -6.87 -1.11
N THR A 401 -2.43 -5.89 -0.74
CA THR A 401 -3.64 -6.11 0.05
C THR A 401 -4.80 -6.24 -0.92
N CYS A 402 -5.50 -7.36 -0.84
CA CYS A 402 -6.61 -7.69 -1.72
C CYS A 402 -7.88 -7.90 -0.91
N THR A 403 -8.97 -7.25 -1.33
CA THR A 403 -10.26 -7.35 -0.64
C THR A 403 -11.33 -7.77 -1.62
N VAL A 404 -12.06 -8.84 -1.31
CA VAL A 404 -13.21 -9.30 -2.10
C VAL A 404 -14.49 -8.73 -1.50
N PHE A 405 -15.25 -8.04 -2.34
CA PHE A 405 -16.55 -7.48 -2.00
C PHE A 405 -17.65 -8.20 -2.76
N ARG A 406 -18.68 -8.62 -2.03
CA ARG A 406 -19.87 -9.25 -2.60
C ARG A 406 -20.85 -8.21 -3.12
N ASP A 407 -21.60 -8.59 -4.14
CA ASP A 407 -22.66 -7.74 -4.67
C ASP A 407 -23.67 -7.30 -3.59
N GLY A 408 -23.98 -6.00 -3.53
CA GLY A 408 -24.93 -5.44 -2.58
C GLY A 408 -24.44 -5.35 -1.13
N ALA A 409 -23.17 -5.66 -0.86
CA ALA A 409 -22.56 -5.42 0.45
C ALA A 409 -22.62 -3.92 0.79
N ALA A 410 -22.93 -3.60 2.05
CA ALA A 410 -22.90 -2.22 2.53
C ALA A 410 -21.49 -1.64 2.34
N PRO A 411 -21.34 -0.32 2.09
CA PRO A 411 -20.03 0.32 1.97
C PRO A 411 -19.11 0.11 3.18
N GLU A 412 -19.69 -0.26 4.33
CA GLU A 412 -19.03 -0.50 5.61
C GLU A 412 -18.76 -1.99 5.89
N ALA A 413 -19.13 -2.90 4.98
CA ALA A 413 -18.90 -4.32 5.17
C ALA A 413 -17.40 -4.64 5.05
N GLU A 414 -16.85 -5.31 6.07
CA GLU A 414 -15.51 -5.88 6.00
C GLU A 414 -15.51 -7.01 4.96
N GLY A 415 -14.89 -6.75 3.81
CA GLY A 415 -14.66 -7.77 2.79
C GLY A 415 -13.67 -8.82 3.27
N GLU A 416 -13.60 -9.94 2.57
CA GLU A 416 -12.57 -10.94 2.87
C GLU A 416 -11.21 -10.40 2.39
N HIS A 417 -10.18 -10.41 3.25
CA HIS A 417 -8.88 -9.78 3.01
C HIS A 417 -7.74 -10.80 2.87
N TRP A 418 -6.83 -10.55 1.92
CA TRP A 418 -5.62 -11.36 1.71
C TRP A 418 -4.39 -10.49 1.44
N GLU A 419 -3.27 -10.90 2.00
CA GLU A 419 -1.94 -10.38 1.68
C GLU A 419 -1.21 -11.31 0.71
N VAL A 420 -0.76 -10.74 -0.41
CA VAL A 420 -0.29 -11.49 -1.58
C VAL A 420 1.12 -11.03 -1.96
N LEU A 421 2.08 -11.94 -2.06
CA LEU A 421 3.47 -11.62 -2.35
C LEU A 421 3.79 -11.58 -3.84
N ASN A 422 3.28 -12.54 -4.62
CA ASN A 422 3.56 -12.66 -6.04
C ASN A 422 2.44 -12.06 -6.88
N GLU A 423 1.25 -12.67 -6.87
CA GLU A 423 0.18 -12.25 -7.76
C GLU A 423 -1.24 -12.60 -7.30
N VAL A 424 -2.17 -11.76 -7.75
CA VAL A 424 -3.60 -12.04 -7.81
C VAL A 424 -3.94 -12.46 -9.23
N VAL A 425 -4.57 -13.63 -9.37
CA VAL A 425 -5.05 -14.10 -10.67
C VAL A 425 -6.56 -14.09 -10.66
N ILE A 426 -7.16 -13.37 -11.59
CA ILE A 426 -8.61 -13.43 -11.82
C ILE A 426 -8.82 -14.13 -13.15
N LYS A 427 -9.44 -15.32 -13.11
CA LYS A 427 -9.64 -16.17 -14.29
C LYS A 427 -11.09 -16.60 -14.42
N ARG A 428 -11.50 -16.95 -15.63
CA ARG A 428 -12.83 -17.47 -15.90
C ARG A 428 -13.12 -18.75 -15.10
N GLY A 429 -14.40 -18.95 -14.78
CA GLY A 429 -14.91 -20.18 -14.16
C GLY A 429 -14.82 -21.42 -15.07
N PRO A 430 -15.43 -22.54 -14.67
CA PRO A 430 -15.33 -23.81 -15.41
C PRO A 430 -16.06 -23.76 -16.76
N ARG A 431 -16.91 -22.76 -17.00
CA ARG A 431 -17.57 -22.55 -18.29
C ARG A 431 -16.56 -22.04 -19.32
N SER A 432 -16.71 -22.50 -20.55
CA SER A 432 -15.83 -22.12 -21.69
C SER A 432 -16.14 -20.75 -22.28
N SER A 433 -17.11 -20.01 -21.73
CA SER A 433 -17.42 -18.66 -22.17
C SER A 433 -16.31 -17.69 -21.77
N VAL A 434 -15.94 -16.81 -22.70
CA VAL A 434 -15.07 -15.65 -22.44
C VAL A 434 -15.65 -14.84 -21.28
N SER A 435 -14.77 -14.42 -20.37
CA SER A 435 -15.14 -13.53 -19.28
C SER A 435 -14.74 -12.11 -19.63
N ASP A 436 -15.68 -11.19 -19.44
CA ASP A 436 -15.43 -9.76 -19.54
C ASP A 436 -15.14 -9.24 -18.13
N PHE A 437 -13.91 -8.78 -17.87
CA PHE A 437 -13.56 -8.17 -16.59
C PHE A 437 -13.52 -6.66 -16.74
N GLU A 438 -14.21 -5.91 -15.88
CA GLU A 438 -14.10 -4.45 -15.87
C GLU A 438 -12.99 -4.04 -14.92
N LEU A 439 -11.96 -3.37 -15.43
CA LEU A 439 -10.86 -2.83 -14.65
C LEU A 439 -11.07 -1.34 -14.41
N TYR A 440 -11.14 -0.97 -13.15
CA TYR A 440 -11.20 0.40 -12.70
C TYR A 440 -9.90 0.76 -11.95
N GLY A 441 -9.43 1.98 -12.11
CA GLY A 441 -8.33 2.58 -11.35
C GLY A 441 -8.82 3.87 -10.72
N ASP A 442 -8.67 4.01 -9.40
CA ASP A 442 -9.13 5.18 -8.64
C ASP A 442 -10.60 5.56 -8.92
N ASN A 443 -11.45 4.53 -9.08
CA ASN A 443 -12.87 4.56 -9.44
C ASN A 443 -13.22 4.86 -10.91
N ASP A 444 -12.26 5.19 -11.76
CA ASP A 444 -12.50 5.40 -13.20
C ASP A 444 -12.34 4.10 -13.99
N LEU A 445 -13.25 3.83 -14.92
CA LEU A 445 -13.15 2.65 -15.80
C LEU A 445 -11.97 2.84 -16.75
N LEU A 446 -10.93 2.04 -16.57
CA LEU A 446 -9.75 2.07 -17.44
C LEU A 446 -10.01 1.31 -18.73
N THR A 447 -10.48 0.06 -18.62
CA THR A 447 -10.76 -0.81 -19.75
C THR A 447 -11.60 -2.01 -19.33
N THR A 448 -12.24 -2.65 -20.31
CA THR A 448 -12.76 -4.01 -20.18
C THR A 448 -11.73 -5.00 -20.73
N ILE A 449 -11.53 -6.12 -20.05
CA ILE A 449 -10.56 -7.16 -20.39
C ILE A 449 -11.35 -8.41 -20.83
N PRO A 450 -11.62 -8.59 -22.14
CA PRO A 450 -12.20 -9.82 -22.66
C PRO A 450 -11.09 -10.88 -22.78
N ALA A 451 -10.96 -11.75 -21.79
CA ALA A 451 -9.84 -12.70 -21.69
C ALA A 451 -10.23 -13.96 -20.91
N ASP A 452 -9.40 -15.00 -20.99
CA ASP A 452 -9.50 -16.15 -20.07
C ASP A 452 -9.17 -15.74 -18.63
N GLY A 453 -8.40 -14.67 -18.46
CA GLY A 453 -8.10 -14.08 -17.16
C GLY A 453 -7.14 -12.91 -17.24
N CYS A 454 -6.78 -12.39 -16.08
CA CYS A 454 -5.76 -11.37 -15.90
C CYS A 454 -4.98 -11.64 -14.61
N ILE A 455 -3.69 -11.31 -14.63
CA ILE A 455 -2.76 -11.45 -13.53
C ILE A 455 -2.35 -10.04 -13.11
N PHE A 456 -2.55 -9.72 -11.84
CA PHE A 456 -1.97 -8.54 -11.20
C PHE A 456 -0.80 -9.02 -10.34
N SER A 457 0.42 -8.64 -10.71
CA SER A 457 1.64 -9.14 -10.11
C SER A 457 2.46 -8.03 -9.47
N THR A 458 3.05 -8.32 -8.31
CA THR A 458 4.08 -7.47 -7.72
C THR A 458 5.37 -7.60 -8.54
N PRO A 459 6.36 -6.71 -8.33
CA PRO A 459 7.70 -6.86 -8.90
C PRO A 459 8.32 -8.24 -8.59
N THR A 460 8.04 -8.78 -7.40
CA THR A 460 8.50 -10.11 -6.97
C THR A 460 7.83 -11.22 -7.78
N GLY A 461 6.54 -11.11 -8.06
CA GLY A 461 5.79 -12.11 -8.84
C GLY A 461 6.09 -12.11 -10.34
N THR A 462 6.84 -11.13 -10.84
CA THR A 462 7.21 -11.09 -12.28
C THR A 462 8.04 -12.27 -12.74
N THR A 463 8.65 -13.01 -11.82
CA THR A 463 9.40 -14.24 -12.10
C THR A 463 8.57 -15.52 -11.95
N ALA A 464 7.29 -15.39 -11.57
CA ALA A 464 6.37 -16.49 -11.32
C ALA A 464 5.36 -16.64 -12.47
N TYR A 465 4.05 -16.63 -12.18
CA TYR A 465 3.03 -16.93 -13.19
C TYR A 465 2.94 -15.84 -14.27
N SER A 466 3.15 -14.57 -13.90
CA SER A 466 3.18 -13.45 -14.84
C SER A 466 4.23 -13.67 -15.96
N LEU A 467 5.42 -14.18 -15.64
CA LEU A 467 6.45 -14.48 -16.64
C LEU A 467 5.94 -15.47 -17.70
N SER A 468 5.26 -16.52 -17.24
CA SER A 468 4.75 -17.59 -18.10
C SER A 468 3.62 -17.11 -19.01
N ALA A 469 2.85 -16.11 -18.55
CA ALA A 469 1.81 -15.45 -19.34
C ALA A 469 2.35 -14.36 -20.29
N GLY A 470 3.68 -14.16 -20.37
CA GLY A 470 4.31 -13.18 -21.25
C GLY A 470 4.49 -11.79 -20.61
N GLY A 471 4.41 -11.69 -19.29
CA GLY A 471 4.76 -10.49 -18.53
C GLY A 471 6.27 -10.18 -18.58
N SER A 472 6.64 -8.93 -18.28
CA SER A 472 8.04 -8.50 -18.23
C SER A 472 8.65 -8.76 -16.86
N LEU A 473 9.96 -9.05 -16.83
CA LEU A 473 10.73 -9.10 -15.59
C LEU A 473 10.94 -7.68 -15.05
N VAL A 474 10.64 -7.48 -13.78
CA VAL A 474 10.85 -6.20 -13.11
C VAL A 474 11.72 -6.43 -11.88
N HIS A 475 12.73 -5.57 -11.71
CA HIS A 475 13.58 -5.64 -10.53
C HIS A 475 12.73 -5.43 -9.26
N PRO A 476 12.89 -6.23 -8.19
CA PRO A 476 12.04 -6.15 -7.00
C PRO A 476 11.95 -4.79 -6.33
N SER A 477 12.89 -3.87 -6.62
CA SER A 477 12.96 -2.51 -6.04
C SER A 477 12.19 -1.46 -6.80
N VAL A 478 11.63 -1.81 -7.95
CA VAL A 478 10.72 -0.94 -8.67
C VAL A 478 9.36 -1.04 -7.98
N SER A 479 8.81 0.08 -7.55
CA SER A 479 7.45 0.17 -7.03
C SER A 479 6.47 0.22 -8.21
N ALA A 480 5.76 -0.89 -8.47
CA ALA A 480 4.79 -0.96 -9.57
C ALA A 480 3.83 -2.15 -9.43
N ILE A 481 2.64 -2.03 -10.02
CA ILE A 481 1.70 -3.14 -10.23
C ILE A 481 1.80 -3.58 -11.69
N LEU A 482 1.98 -4.87 -11.95
CA LEU A 482 2.01 -5.39 -13.31
C LEU A 482 0.70 -6.08 -13.66
N LEU A 483 0.06 -5.67 -14.75
CA LEU A 483 -1.11 -6.33 -15.32
C LEU A 483 -0.70 -7.16 -16.54
N THR A 484 -0.87 -8.48 -16.48
CA THR A 484 -0.63 -9.41 -17.58
C THR A 484 -1.92 -10.14 -17.95
N PRO A 485 -2.45 -10.00 -19.18
CA PRO A 485 -3.63 -10.75 -19.60
C PRO A 485 -3.32 -12.25 -19.79
N ILE A 486 -4.31 -13.12 -19.58
CA ILE A 486 -4.25 -14.54 -19.91
C ILE A 486 -5.14 -14.78 -21.12
N TYR A 487 -4.56 -15.12 -22.27
CA TYR A 487 -5.26 -15.31 -23.55
C TYR A 487 -6.33 -14.23 -23.85
N PRO A 488 -5.92 -12.96 -24.03
CA PRO A 488 -6.85 -11.89 -24.37
C PRO A 488 -7.44 -12.13 -25.76
N HIS A 489 -8.75 -11.91 -25.92
CA HIS A 489 -9.43 -11.98 -27.22
C HIS A 489 -9.17 -10.75 -28.10
N VAL A 490 -8.58 -9.70 -27.52
CA VAL A 490 -8.13 -8.50 -28.22
C VAL A 490 -6.61 -8.53 -28.33
N HIS A 491 -6.09 -8.69 -29.55
CA HIS A 491 -4.65 -8.86 -29.83
C HIS A 491 -3.79 -7.64 -29.47
N SER A 492 -4.40 -6.45 -29.41
CA SER A 492 -3.72 -5.22 -28.98
C SER A 492 -3.58 -5.10 -27.47
N PHE A 493 -4.24 -5.96 -26.67
CA PHE A 493 -4.12 -5.93 -25.22
C PHE A 493 -2.77 -6.51 -24.80
N ARG A 494 -1.85 -5.64 -24.39
CA ARG A 494 -0.48 -5.98 -23.97
C ARG A 494 -0.36 -5.93 -22.44
N PRO A 495 0.67 -6.58 -21.86
CA PRO A 495 1.01 -6.36 -20.46
C PRO A 495 1.26 -4.87 -20.18
N MET A 496 0.85 -4.41 -18.99
CA MET A 496 0.96 -3.02 -18.55
C MET A 496 1.66 -2.93 -17.20
N VAL A 497 2.39 -1.84 -16.99
CA VAL A 497 2.98 -1.47 -15.71
C VAL A 497 2.22 -0.26 -15.20
N LEU A 498 1.59 -0.40 -14.05
CA LEU A 498 0.76 0.60 -13.38
C LEU A 498 1.49 1.11 -12.12
N SER A 499 1.13 2.32 -11.67
CA SER A 499 1.62 2.87 -10.40
C SER A 499 1.22 1.96 -9.24
N ASP A 500 2.08 1.80 -8.24
CA ASP A 500 1.74 1.13 -6.98
C ASP A 500 0.80 1.94 -6.08
N GLU A 501 0.62 3.23 -6.38
CA GLU A 501 -0.34 4.11 -5.70
C GLU A 501 -1.79 3.91 -6.15
N MET A 502 -2.01 3.27 -7.30
CA MET A 502 -3.33 3.14 -7.89
C MET A 502 -4.16 2.10 -7.14
N LEU A 503 -5.40 2.46 -6.79
CA LEU A 503 -6.37 1.51 -6.24
C LEU A 503 -7.11 0.84 -7.38
N LEU A 504 -6.78 -0.42 -7.64
CA LEU A 504 -7.40 -1.19 -8.71
C LEU A 504 -8.68 -1.87 -8.19
N ARG A 505 -9.76 -1.79 -8.97
CA ARG A 505 -10.98 -2.56 -8.75
C ARG A 505 -11.29 -3.37 -9.99
N VAL A 506 -11.33 -4.69 -9.84
CA VAL A 506 -11.71 -5.62 -10.90
C VAL A 506 -13.10 -6.13 -10.61
N SER A 507 -14.07 -5.80 -11.46
CA SER A 507 -15.47 -6.16 -11.28
C SER A 507 -15.91 -7.21 -12.28
N ILE A 508 -16.72 -8.16 -11.81
CA ILE A 508 -17.43 -9.10 -12.68
C ILE A 508 -18.76 -8.43 -13.08
N PRO A 509 -18.99 -8.15 -14.38
CA PRO A 509 -20.22 -7.50 -14.83
C PRO A 509 -21.47 -8.28 -14.39
N ARG A 510 -22.52 -7.58 -13.97
CA ARG A 510 -23.79 -8.19 -13.52
C ARG A 510 -24.47 -9.01 -14.61
N ASN A 511 -24.23 -8.68 -15.88
CA ASN A 511 -24.74 -9.40 -17.05
C ASN A 511 -23.83 -10.57 -17.48
N SER A 512 -22.76 -10.85 -16.74
CA SER A 512 -21.88 -11.99 -17.01
C SER A 512 -22.66 -13.31 -16.92
N ARG A 513 -22.41 -14.20 -17.87
CA ARG A 513 -23.07 -15.53 -17.97
C ARG A 513 -22.35 -16.61 -17.15
N ALA A 514 -21.19 -16.30 -16.58
CA ALA A 514 -20.38 -17.22 -15.82
C ALA A 514 -19.73 -16.55 -14.61
N THR A 515 -19.40 -17.35 -13.61
CA THR A 515 -18.59 -16.96 -12.47
C THR A 515 -17.11 -16.89 -12.87
N ALA A 516 -16.31 -16.23 -12.04
CA ALA A 516 -14.85 -16.19 -12.14
C ALA A 516 -14.21 -16.73 -10.86
N TYR A 517 -12.92 -16.98 -10.88
CA TYR A 517 -12.13 -17.31 -9.68
C TYR A 517 -11.04 -16.27 -9.48
N CYS A 518 -10.91 -15.82 -8.24
CA CYS A 518 -9.77 -15.07 -7.75
C CYS A 518 -8.82 -16.02 -7.02
N LEU A 519 -7.54 -16.01 -7.38
CA LEU A 519 -6.48 -16.80 -6.76
C LEU A 519 -5.42 -15.86 -6.17
N PHE A 520 -4.94 -16.18 -4.98
CA PHE A 520 -3.97 -15.39 -4.24
C PHE A 520 -2.70 -16.23 -4.01
N ASP A 521 -1.57 -15.85 -4.63
CA ASP A 521 -0.31 -16.62 -4.59
C ASP A 521 -0.49 -18.12 -4.95
N GLY A 522 -1.38 -18.40 -5.91
CA GLY A 522 -1.78 -19.75 -6.28
C GLY A 522 -3.04 -20.24 -5.55
N ASP A 523 -3.06 -21.52 -5.18
CA ASP A 523 -4.32 -22.26 -4.96
C ASP A 523 -4.87 -22.22 -3.50
N LYS A 524 -4.17 -21.58 -2.57
CA LYS A 524 -4.50 -21.67 -1.12
C LYS A 524 -5.60 -20.71 -0.65
N GLY A 525 -6.11 -19.85 -1.54
CA GLY A 525 -7.12 -18.85 -1.25
C GLY A 525 -8.11 -18.64 -2.40
N ASN A 526 -8.52 -19.72 -3.09
CA ASN A 526 -9.44 -19.58 -4.21
C ASN A 526 -10.81 -19.08 -3.77
N VAL A 527 -11.22 -17.93 -4.33
CA VAL A 527 -12.54 -17.35 -4.10
C VAL A 527 -13.31 -17.34 -5.41
N GLU A 528 -14.49 -17.96 -5.42
CA GLU A 528 -15.41 -17.82 -6.54
C GLU A 528 -16.06 -16.43 -6.49
N LEU A 529 -16.00 -15.72 -7.62
CA LEU A 529 -16.59 -14.40 -7.83
C LEU A 529 -17.85 -14.52 -8.66
N TRP A 530 -18.95 -14.00 -8.12
CA TRP A 530 -20.25 -13.97 -8.79
C TRP A 530 -20.43 -12.69 -9.61
N PRO A 531 -21.31 -12.67 -10.61
CA PRO A 531 -21.69 -11.43 -11.29
C PRO A 531 -22.12 -10.35 -10.28
N GLY A 532 -21.49 -9.17 -10.36
CA GLY A 532 -21.66 -8.07 -9.40
C GLY A 532 -20.58 -8.01 -8.30
N ASP A 533 -19.87 -9.11 -8.03
CA ASP A 533 -18.73 -9.12 -7.10
C ASP A 533 -17.55 -8.34 -7.70
N HIS A 534 -16.68 -7.84 -6.81
CA HIS A 534 -15.45 -7.18 -7.23
C HIS A 534 -14.30 -7.41 -6.27
N VAL A 535 -13.08 -7.31 -6.80
CA VAL A 535 -11.83 -7.43 -6.06
C VAL A 535 -11.13 -6.09 -6.08
N MET A 536 -10.79 -5.56 -4.91
CA MET A 536 -9.93 -4.40 -4.77
C MET A 536 -8.49 -4.87 -4.55
N ILE A 537 -7.53 -4.27 -5.26
CA ILE A 537 -6.10 -4.59 -5.21
C ILE A 537 -5.34 -3.29 -4.98
N SER A 538 -4.49 -3.28 -3.96
CA SER A 538 -3.65 -2.13 -3.60
C SER A 538 -2.30 -2.59 -3.06
N ALA A 539 -1.29 -1.72 -3.11
CA ALA A 539 -0.02 -1.96 -2.42
C ALA A 539 -0.25 -2.14 -0.91
N SER A 540 0.36 -3.18 -0.34
CA SER A 540 0.24 -3.47 1.09
C SER A 540 1.13 -2.57 1.94
N GLN A 541 0.59 -2.15 3.09
CA GLN A 541 1.34 -1.49 4.17
C GLN A 541 2.35 -2.45 4.84
N TYR A 542 2.23 -3.76 4.63
CA TYR A 542 3.04 -4.80 5.27
C TYR A 542 3.97 -5.47 4.25
N PRO A 543 5.19 -4.94 4.02
CA PRO A 543 6.15 -5.57 3.12
C PRO A 543 6.68 -6.89 3.69
N PHE A 544 7.21 -7.74 2.81
CA PHE A 544 7.75 -9.05 3.14
C PHE A 544 9.29 -9.00 3.21
N PRO A 545 9.91 -9.09 4.40
CA PRO A 545 11.35 -8.95 4.58
C PRO A 545 12.10 -10.25 4.29
N THR A 546 12.96 -10.26 3.27
CA THR A 546 13.84 -11.39 2.95
C THR A 546 15.29 -11.03 3.25
N ILE A 547 16.00 -11.90 3.94
CA ILE A 547 17.44 -11.76 4.19
C ILE A 547 18.19 -12.04 2.89
N MET A 548 19.13 -11.16 2.55
CA MET A 548 19.97 -11.28 1.37
C MET A 548 21.38 -11.72 1.76
N LYS A 549 22.02 -12.51 0.88
CA LYS A 549 23.43 -12.86 1.03
C LYS A 549 24.32 -11.65 0.77
N ARG A 550 24.03 -10.90 -0.31
CA ARG A 550 24.78 -9.70 -0.75
C ARG A 550 23.88 -8.76 -1.56
N PRO A 551 24.19 -7.45 -1.61
CA PRO A 551 23.57 -6.53 -2.56
C PRO A 551 23.73 -7.01 -4.01
N GLY A 552 22.72 -6.76 -4.87
CA GLY A 552 22.76 -7.13 -6.30
C GLY A 552 22.58 -8.63 -6.61
N GLN A 553 22.19 -9.43 -5.61
CA GLN A 553 21.98 -10.88 -5.78
C GLN A 553 20.96 -11.23 -6.88
N TRP A 554 19.97 -10.38 -7.13
CA TRP A 554 18.88 -10.65 -8.06
C TRP A 554 19.35 -10.98 -9.49
N PHE A 555 20.34 -10.25 -10.03
CA PHE A 555 20.89 -10.53 -11.35
C PHE A 555 21.58 -11.89 -11.44
N ASN A 556 22.33 -12.28 -10.39
CA ASN A 556 22.95 -13.61 -10.34
C ASN A 556 21.88 -14.71 -10.31
N THR A 557 20.79 -14.49 -9.58
CA THR A 557 19.67 -15.42 -9.55
C THR A 557 18.98 -15.50 -10.93
N MET A 558 18.76 -14.36 -11.61
CA MET A 558 18.24 -14.38 -12.99
C MET A 558 19.13 -15.15 -13.96
N SER A 559 20.44 -14.85 -14.01
CA SER A 559 21.37 -15.53 -14.93
C SER A 559 21.42 -17.02 -14.66
N ARG A 560 21.32 -17.46 -13.40
CA ARG A 560 21.28 -18.89 -13.03
C ARG A 560 19.95 -19.55 -13.40
N THR A 561 18.82 -18.97 -13.00
CA THR A 561 17.49 -19.60 -13.11
C THR A 561 16.96 -19.56 -14.54
N LEU A 562 17.18 -18.45 -15.27
CA LEU A 562 16.70 -18.27 -16.64
C LEU A 562 17.77 -18.60 -17.70
N ARG A 563 19.00 -18.95 -17.28
CA ARG A 563 20.14 -19.16 -18.18
C ARG A 563 20.39 -17.99 -19.13
N TRP A 564 20.17 -16.77 -18.63
CA TRP A 564 20.15 -15.52 -19.42
C TRP A 564 21.42 -15.30 -20.26
N ASP A 565 22.59 -15.66 -19.71
CA ASP A 565 23.90 -15.46 -20.36
C ASP A 565 24.48 -16.74 -21.01
N ALA A 566 23.66 -17.76 -21.27
CA ALA A 566 24.11 -19.02 -21.85
C ALA A 566 24.42 -18.92 -23.36
N ARG A 567 25.20 -17.93 -23.78
CA ARG A 567 26.06 -18.16 -24.95
C ARG A 567 27.15 -19.09 -24.47
N ALA A 568 27.15 -20.33 -24.96
CA ALA A 568 28.25 -21.24 -24.78
C ALA A 568 29.56 -20.50 -25.08
N MET A 569 30.32 -20.16 -24.04
CA MET A 569 31.74 -19.89 -24.17
C MET A 569 32.33 -21.18 -24.74
N LYS A 570 32.37 -21.31 -26.06
CA LYS A 570 33.36 -22.17 -26.69
C LYS A 570 34.69 -21.69 -26.10
N PRO A 571 35.47 -22.52 -25.41
CA PRO A 571 36.84 -22.16 -25.12
C PRO A 571 37.44 -21.82 -26.49
N LYS A 572 37.94 -20.59 -26.67
CA LYS A 572 38.89 -20.36 -27.76
C LYS A 572 40.02 -21.33 -27.49
N ALA A 573 40.13 -22.37 -28.31
CA ALA A 573 41.32 -23.20 -28.39
C ALA A 573 42.46 -22.31 -28.91
N LEU A 574 43.04 -21.50 -28.02
CA LEU A 574 44.42 -21.09 -28.12
C LEU A 574 45.21 -22.26 -27.52
N ASP A 575 45.44 -23.27 -28.35
CA ASP A 575 46.55 -24.24 -28.27
C ASP A 575 46.30 -25.35 -29.30
N ALA A 576 46.49 -25.01 -30.59
CA ALA A 576 46.75 -25.98 -31.65
C ALA A 576 47.20 -25.23 -32.93
N ILE A 577 48.35 -24.56 -32.86
CA ILE A 577 49.22 -24.50 -34.03
C ILE A 577 50.27 -25.58 -33.79
N LYS A 578 50.04 -26.76 -34.36
CA LYS A 578 51.08 -27.63 -34.91
C LYS A 578 50.43 -28.76 -35.69
N ASP A 579 50.74 -28.73 -36.99
CA ASP A 579 50.96 -29.85 -37.89
C ASP A 579 49.77 -30.73 -38.30
N GLY A 580 49.38 -30.56 -39.56
CA GLY A 580 49.50 -31.66 -40.54
C GLY A 580 48.24 -32.46 -40.86
N ASP A 581 47.71 -32.18 -42.06
CA ASP A 581 47.04 -33.04 -43.04
C ASP A 581 45.83 -33.93 -42.69
N ASP A 582 44.83 -33.78 -43.57
CA ASP A 582 43.94 -34.76 -44.19
C ASP A 582 43.06 -35.65 -43.30
N ASP A 583 41.78 -35.26 -43.19
CA ASP A 583 40.74 -35.91 -44.00
C ASP A 583 39.37 -35.24 -43.77
N ALA A 584 38.80 -34.71 -44.84
CA ALA A 584 37.51 -34.03 -44.86
C ALA A 584 36.37 -35.02 -45.17
N GLU A 585 35.47 -35.24 -44.20
CA GLU A 585 34.09 -35.65 -44.51
C GLU A 585 33.16 -34.45 -44.36
N ALA A 586 32.75 -33.93 -45.51
CA ALA A 586 31.80 -32.84 -45.66
C ALA A 586 30.37 -33.31 -45.36
N TRP A 587 29.71 -32.65 -44.42
CA TRP A 587 28.25 -32.57 -44.35
C TRP A 587 27.84 -31.14 -44.68
N ASP A 588 27.43 -30.96 -45.92
CA ASP A 588 26.99 -29.70 -46.52
C ASP A 588 25.56 -29.37 -46.06
N PHE A 589 25.41 -28.31 -45.27
CA PHE A 589 24.13 -27.65 -45.03
C PHE A 589 24.24 -26.20 -45.52
N ASN A 590 23.90 -26.01 -46.79
CA ASN A 590 23.65 -24.71 -47.39
C ASN A 590 22.43 -24.05 -46.72
N LEU A 591 22.65 -22.89 -46.11
CA LEU A 591 21.61 -21.92 -45.77
C LEU A 591 22.07 -20.57 -46.34
N ASP A 592 21.61 -20.30 -47.55
CA ASP A 592 21.74 -19.02 -48.25
C ASP A 592 21.23 -17.88 -47.37
N PHE A 593 22.14 -16.98 -47.00
CA PHE A 593 21.82 -15.62 -46.58
C PHE A 593 22.35 -14.68 -47.66
N SER A 594 21.45 -14.23 -48.54
CA SER A 594 21.72 -13.11 -49.43
C SER A 594 21.65 -11.81 -48.62
N ILE A 595 22.82 -11.21 -48.37
CA ILE A 595 22.96 -9.81 -47.97
C ILE A 595 23.22 -9.04 -49.26
N ASN A 596 22.31 -8.14 -49.63
CA ASN A 596 22.51 -7.22 -50.74
C ASN A 596 23.15 -5.93 -50.18
N GLU A 597 24.41 -5.70 -50.53
CA GLU A 597 25.06 -4.38 -50.57
C GLU A 597 24.25 -3.50 -51.55
N GLY A 598 23.99 -2.21 -51.39
CA GLY A 598 24.86 -1.13 -50.97
C GLY A 598 24.81 -0.03 -52.05
N GLN A 599 24.58 1.21 -51.61
CA GLN A 599 24.90 2.50 -52.26
C GLN A 599 23.91 3.19 -53.24
N GLN A 600 23.54 4.41 -52.81
CA GLN A 600 23.59 5.69 -53.53
C GLN A 600 23.26 5.72 -55.03
N ASN A 601 22.15 6.38 -55.39
CA ASN A 601 22.15 7.42 -56.41
C ASN A 601 20.95 8.37 -56.29
N SER A 602 21.19 9.61 -56.71
CA SER A 602 20.43 10.83 -56.51
C SER A 602 19.25 11.06 -57.47
N ALA A 603 18.33 11.94 -57.02
CA ALA A 603 17.54 12.91 -57.78
C ALA A 603 16.25 12.48 -58.51
N SER A 604 15.13 13.12 -58.15
CA SER A 604 14.14 13.82 -59.01
C SER A 604 12.80 13.87 -58.24
N ALA A 605 12.34 15.06 -57.87
CA ALA A 605 11.48 15.97 -58.63
C ALA A 605 9.98 15.72 -58.36
N ILE A 606 9.37 16.71 -57.71
CA ILE A 606 7.92 16.97 -57.62
C ILE A 606 7.40 17.27 -59.04
N PRO A 607 6.15 16.93 -59.36
CA PRO A 607 5.25 17.98 -59.81
C PRO A 607 3.84 17.94 -59.19
N GLU A 608 3.24 19.12 -59.26
CA GLU A 608 1.91 19.59 -58.85
C GLU A 608 0.70 18.94 -59.54
N GLU A 609 -0.45 19.18 -58.90
CA GLU A 609 -1.82 19.36 -59.42
C GLU A 609 -2.49 18.23 -60.23
N THR A 610 -3.57 17.66 -59.67
CA THR A 610 -4.97 18.03 -59.97
C THR A 610 -5.95 17.35 -59.03
#